data_AF-A0A1X1NF57-F1
#
_entry.id   AF-A0A1X1NF57-F1
#
_cell.length_a   1.000
_cell.length_b   1.000
_cell.length_c   1.000
_cell.angle_alpha   90.00
_cell.angle_beta   90.00
_cell.angle_gamma   90.00
#
_symmetry.space_group_name_H-M   'P 1'
#
loop_
_entity.id
_entity.type
_entity.pdbx_description
1 polymer ?
#
loop_
_entity_poly.entity_id
_entity_poly.type
_entity_poly.pdbx_seq_one_letter_code
_entity_poly.pdbx_strand_id
1 'polypeptide(L)'
;MAIHIAVAGAGPVDKSTVTELLDDWLGIDANGKPTTDEEVFLVLPAAAEHVTPAVKAVYNWSGEVDPEIPYTAVVAQTLDKASKVIRDNAESAEPARDGEVYTVLGRTLADRLTGDRFLLVAGGQDDEDLADLVGYCHDEDITVLDLRDALKQITPPEPEADNAEESADQVDEKPAPEEEAEADEEPCEGGTQTLVPLPQPQPAATLEDEVAAAHHRITAADPKGIQGVIAVLEDVTHHLRLVDESNAAANLAAPRYRPITERSIQGLEWAKALQYDGLKPVTSAAEPEEPQPAKRSSGKVRKEWFNPETERWEPLRGRPRKGVEIRPVAA
;
A
#
# COMPACT_ATOMS: atom_id res chain seq x y z
N MET A 1 -18.46 16.42 22.92
CA MET A 1 -17.59 15.44 23.62
C MET A 1 -16.46 15.12 22.66
N ALA A 2 -15.28 14.70 23.09
CA ALA A 2 -14.20 14.35 22.16
C ALA A 2 -14.10 12.84 22.01
N ILE A 3 -13.82 12.35 20.81
CA ILE A 3 -13.56 10.95 20.52
C ILE A 3 -12.08 10.81 20.16
N HIS A 4 -11.35 9.95 20.87
CA HIS A 4 -9.93 9.65 20.59
C HIS A 4 -9.81 8.24 20.04
N ILE A 5 -9.08 8.12 18.94
CA ILE A 5 -9.01 6.86 18.18
C ILE A 5 -7.56 6.56 17.86
N ALA A 6 -7.10 5.38 18.22
CA ALA A 6 -5.85 4.83 17.72
C ALA A 6 -6.09 3.68 16.76
N VAL A 7 -5.16 3.44 15.83
CA VAL A 7 -5.26 2.35 14.84
C VAL A 7 -4.01 1.47 14.89
N ALA A 8 -4.21 0.16 14.95
CA ALA A 8 -3.13 -0.83 14.96
C ALA A 8 -3.48 -2.13 14.18
N GLY A 9 -2.45 -2.91 13.84
CA GLY A 9 -2.58 -4.22 13.19
C GLY A 9 -2.37 -4.23 11.67
N ALA A 10 -2.01 -5.40 11.13
CA ALA A 10 -1.58 -5.62 9.74
C ALA A 10 -2.62 -6.22 8.78
N GLY A 11 -3.82 -6.49 9.27
CA GLY A 11 -4.93 -7.12 8.58
C GLY A 11 -5.41 -6.30 7.37
N PRO A 12 -5.91 -6.99 6.32
CA PRO A 12 -6.54 -6.31 5.21
C PRO A 12 -7.83 -5.64 5.67
N VAL A 13 -8.06 -4.42 5.20
CA VAL A 13 -9.31 -3.69 5.43
C VAL A 13 -9.70 -3.04 4.11
N ASP A 14 -10.96 -3.21 3.72
CA ASP A 14 -11.48 -2.60 2.50
C ASP A 14 -11.74 -1.11 2.72
N LYS A 15 -11.39 -0.28 1.73
CA LYS A 15 -11.45 1.18 1.89
C LYS A 15 -12.88 1.66 2.06
N SER A 16 -13.82 1.14 1.26
CA SER A 16 -15.25 1.45 1.37
C SER A 16 -15.78 1.08 2.75
N THR A 17 -15.37 -0.07 3.29
CA THR A 17 -15.73 -0.50 4.64
C THR A 17 -15.18 0.43 5.71
N VAL A 18 -13.94 0.91 5.60
CA VAL A 18 -13.41 1.93 6.52
C VAL A 18 -14.23 3.20 6.45
N THR A 19 -14.51 3.70 5.25
CA THR A 19 -15.30 4.92 5.07
C THR A 19 -16.69 4.75 5.67
N GLU A 20 -17.47 3.75 5.24
CA GLU A 20 -18.84 3.53 5.74
C GLU A 20 -18.89 3.31 7.26
N LEU A 21 -17.98 2.50 7.81
CA LEU A 21 -17.98 2.20 9.24
C LEU A 21 -17.57 3.40 10.09
N LEU A 22 -16.50 4.10 9.72
CA LEU A 22 -16.05 5.27 10.48
C LEU A 22 -17.03 6.43 10.32
N ASP A 23 -17.66 6.58 9.16
CA ASP A 23 -18.66 7.60 8.92
C ASP A 23 -19.88 7.40 9.85
N ASP A 24 -20.41 6.17 9.90
CA ASP A 24 -21.54 5.81 10.74
C ASP A 24 -21.23 5.89 12.25
N TRP A 25 -20.01 5.54 12.66
CA TRP A 25 -19.62 5.53 14.08
C TRP A 25 -19.17 6.87 14.62
N LEU A 26 -18.37 7.60 13.85
CA LEU A 26 -17.80 8.87 14.29
C LEU A 26 -18.72 10.05 13.99
N GLY A 27 -19.79 9.77 13.25
CA GLY A 27 -20.75 10.78 12.85
C GLY A 27 -20.10 11.79 11.93
N ILE A 28 -19.44 11.30 10.89
CA ILE A 28 -18.90 12.12 9.80
C ILE A 28 -19.49 11.56 8.52
N ASP A 29 -20.23 12.34 7.75
CA ASP A 29 -20.82 11.82 6.51
C ASP A 29 -19.75 11.56 5.44
N ALA A 30 -20.11 10.81 4.40
CA ALA A 30 -19.24 10.51 3.26
C ALA A 30 -18.71 11.74 2.50
N ASN A 31 -19.19 12.95 2.82
CA ASN A 31 -18.67 14.22 2.29
C ASN A 31 -17.80 14.96 3.31
N GLY A 32 -17.42 14.31 4.40
CA GLY A 32 -16.59 14.83 5.47
C GLY A 32 -17.30 15.78 6.43
N LYS A 33 -18.64 15.90 6.36
CA LYS A 33 -19.36 16.80 7.26
C LYS A 33 -19.64 16.11 8.59
N PRO A 34 -19.35 16.75 9.72
CA PRO A 34 -19.77 16.25 11.02
C PRO A 34 -21.30 16.11 11.03
N THR A 35 -21.78 14.89 11.23
CA THR A 35 -23.16 14.61 11.62
C THR A 35 -23.34 14.71 13.14
N THR A 36 -22.26 14.85 13.90
CA THR A 36 -22.22 15.08 15.35
C THR A 36 -21.42 16.36 15.69
N ASP A 37 -21.67 16.94 16.87
CA ASP A 37 -20.89 18.06 17.42
C ASP A 37 -19.63 17.58 18.17
N GLU A 38 -19.16 16.35 17.88
CA GLU A 38 -18.05 15.72 18.59
C GLU A 38 -16.72 15.94 17.88
N GLU A 39 -15.69 16.27 18.66
CA GLU A 39 -14.34 16.48 18.10
C GLU A 39 -13.62 15.14 18.02
N VAL A 40 -13.19 14.75 16.82
CA VAL A 40 -12.46 13.51 16.58
C VAL A 40 -10.95 13.78 16.58
N PHE A 41 -10.21 12.99 17.33
CA PHE A 41 -8.74 13.01 17.39
C PHE A 41 -8.18 11.63 17.04
N LEU A 42 -7.22 11.61 16.12
CA LEU A 42 -6.58 10.37 15.67
C LEU A 42 -5.15 10.26 16.21
N VAL A 43 -4.74 9.03 16.54
CA VAL A 43 -3.36 8.66 16.89
C VAL A 43 -2.91 7.55 15.95
N LEU A 44 -1.92 7.83 15.11
CA LEU A 44 -1.48 6.92 14.06
C LEU A 44 -0.01 6.50 14.24
N PRO A 45 0.33 5.22 14.07
CA PRO A 45 1.72 4.81 13.99
C PRO A 45 2.33 5.29 12.67
N ALA A 46 3.54 5.84 12.76
CA ALA A 46 4.31 6.36 11.64
C ALA A 46 5.72 5.72 11.65
N ALA A 47 5.77 4.41 11.81
CA ALA A 47 6.98 3.59 11.68
C ALA A 47 6.77 2.57 10.57
N ALA A 48 7.75 2.36 9.70
CA ALA A 48 7.59 1.61 8.42
C ALA A 48 6.82 0.29 8.56
N GLU A 49 7.18 -0.49 9.58
CA GLU A 49 6.62 -1.81 9.89
C GLU A 49 5.18 -1.75 10.43
N HIS A 50 4.79 -0.62 11.03
CA HIS A 50 3.48 -0.39 11.61
C HIS A 50 2.57 0.49 10.72
N VAL A 51 3.07 1.05 9.61
CA VAL A 51 2.24 1.72 8.58
C VAL A 51 1.62 0.66 7.66
N THR A 52 0.67 -0.08 8.21
CA THR A 52 -0.01 -1.21 7.57
C THR A 52 -1.09 -0.75 6.57
N PRO A 53 -1.68 -1.66 5.76
CA PRO A 53 -2.81 -1.31 4.90
C PRO A 53 -3.98 -0.69 5.66
N ALA A 54 -4.32 -1.20 6.84
CA ALA A 54 -5.36 -0.66 7.70
C ALA A 54 -5.06 0.79 8.12
N VAL A 55 -3.85 1.04 8.63
CA VAL A 55 -3.40 2.39 9.04
C VAL A 55 -3.44 3.35 7.85
N LYS A 56 -3.02 2.91 6.66
CA LYS A 56 -3.09 3.72 5.44
C LYS A 56 -4.53 4.01 5.03
N ALA A 57 -5.45 3.06 5.19
CA ALA A 57 -6.85 3.27 4.86
C ALA A 57 -7.47 4.35 5.74
N VAL A 58 -7.26 4.29 7.06
CA VAL A 58 -7.74 5.31 8.00
C VAL A 58 -7.06 6.67 7.77
N TYR A 59 -5.74 6.68 7.52
CA TYR A 59 -5.02 7.91 7.16
C TYR A 59 -5.61 8.57 5.90
N ASN A 60 -5.82 7.80 4.83
CA ASN A 60 -6.40 8.33 3.60
C ASN A 60 -7.84 8.83 3.81
N TRP A 61 -8.66 8.10 4.59
CA TRP A 61 -9.99 8.55 4.96
C TRP A 61 -9.94 9.90 5.69
N SER A 62 -9.07 10.04 6.70
CA SER A 62 -8.96 11.29 7.49
C SER A 62 -8.55 12.51 6.66
N GLY A 63 -7.79 12.31 5.58
CA GLY A 63 -7.42 13.36 4.62
C GLY A 63 -8.45 13.63 3.53
N GLU A 64 -9.49 12.81 3.41
CA GLU A 64 -10.62 13.02 2.48
C GLU A 64 -11.78 13.78 3.15
N VAL A 65 -11.78 13.92 4.47
CA VAL A 65 -12.76 14.67 5.26
C VAL A 65 -12.53 16.19 5.13
N ASP A 66 -13.60 16.97 5.00
CA ASP A 66 -13.57 18.45 4.96
C ASP A 66 -14.31 19.05 6.17
N PRO A 67 -13.60 19.62 7.18
CA PRO A 67 -12.15 19.85 7.24
C PRO A 67 -11.34 18.58 7.61
N GLU A 68 -10.06 18.53 7.18
CA GLU A 68 -9.14 17.42 7.48
C GLU A 68 -9.06 17.17 9.00
N ILE A 69 -9.14 15.88 9.41
CA ILE A 69 -9.12 15.51 10.83
C ILE A 69 -7.67 15.62 11.38
N PRO A 70 -7.45 16.37 12.47
CA PRO A 70 -6.13 16.47 13.08
C PRO A 70 -5.71 15.15 13.74
N TYR A 71 -4.41 14.85 13.67
CA TYR A 71 -3.87 13.62 14.25
C TYR A 71 -2.45 13.77 14.82
N THR A 72 -2.15 12.90 15.79
CA THR A 72 -0.83 12.72 16.38
C THR A 72 -0.15 11.51 15.74
N ALA A 73 1.09 11.67 15.29
CA ALA A 73 1.89 10.57 14.75
C ALA A 73 2.83 9.99 15.80
N VAL A 74 2.84 8.67 16.00
CA VAL A 74 3.84 7.98 16.83
C VAL A 74 5.01 7.55 15.93
N VAL A 75 6.17 8.19 16.09
CA VAL A 75 7.31 8.02 15.17
C VAL A 75 8.41 7.15 15.77
N ALA A 76 8.93 6.21 14.98
CA ALA A 76 10.16 5.48 15.31
C ALA A 76 11.41 6.36 15.13
N GLN A 77 12.56 5.89 15.64
CA GLN A 77 13.83 6.62 15.47
C GLN A 77 14.30 6.58 14.02
N THR A 78 14.03 5.48 13.33
CA THR A 78 14.38 5.27 11.94
C THR A 78 13.27 5.78 11.02
N LEU A 79 13.65 6.72 10.14
CA LEU A 79 12.72 7.37 9.21
C LEU A 79 12.78 6.72 7.83
N ASP A 80 11.69 6.10 7.43
CA ASP A 80 11.44 5.65 6.06
C ASP A 80 10.48 6.60 5.32
N LYS A 81 10.25 6.31 4.04
CA LYS A 81 9.42 7.14 3.17
C LYS A 81 7.94 7.10 3.55
N ALA A 82 7.41 5.97 4.01
CA ALA A 82 6.00 5.86 4.38
C ALA A 82 5.73 6.62 5.68
N SER A 83 6.61 6.46 6.68
CA SER A 83 6.54 7.22 7.93
C SER A 83 6.64 8.72 7.73
N LYS A 84 7.44 9.16 6.76
CA LYS A 84 7.54 10.59 6.43
C LYS A 84 6.21 11.20 5.99
N VAL A 85 5.39 10.47 5.23
CA VAL A 85 4.11 10.99 4.72
C VAL A 85 3.12 11.23 5.86
N ILE A 86 3.01 10.27 6.80
CA ILE A 86 2.11 10.40 7.95
C ILE A 86 2.66 11.43 8.94
N ARG A 87 3.96 11.40 9.24
CA ARG A 87 4.56 12.36 10.17
C ARG A 87 4.46 13.81 9.69
N ASP A 88 4.79 14.09 8.43
CA ASP A 88 4.92 15.47 7.95
C ASP A 88 3.55 16.19 7.86
N ASN A 89 2.46 15.44 7.86
CA ASN A 89 1.09 15.95 7.82
C ASN A 89 0.39 15.88 9.19
N ALA A 90 1.07 15.40 10.24
CA ALA A 90 0.54 15.32 11.59
C ALA A 90 0.59 16.69 12.29
N GLU A 91 -0.35 16.94 13.19
CA GLU A 91 -0.32 18.14 14.04
C GLU A 91 0.81 18.05 15.07
N SER A 92 1.02 16.85 15.60
CA SER A 92 2.07 16.54 16.58
C SER A 92 2.72 15.19 16.28
N ALA A 93 3.94 15.00 16.77
CA ALA A 93 4.67 13.76 16.62
C ALA A 93 5.28 13.33 17.98
N GLU A 94 4.92 12.14 18.43
CA GLU A 94 5.40 11.52 19.66
C GLU A 94 6.52 10.52 19.34
N PRO A 95 7.72 10.68 19.91
CA PRO A 95 8.83 9.78 19.64
C PRO A 95 8.69 8.46 20.41
N ALA A 96 8.87 7.34 19.69
CA ALA A 96 9.02 6.00 20.22
C ALA A 96 10.41 5.43 19.85
N ARG A 97 10.91 4.49 20.66
CA ARG A 97 12.03 3.65 20.21
C ARG A 97 11.51 2.60 19.23
N ASP A 98 12.40 2.11 18.38
CA ASP A 98 12.09 1.01 17.46
C ASP A 98 11.63 -0.21 18.30
N GLY A 99 10.45 -0.75 18.01
CA GLY A 99 9.77 -1.80 18.81
C GLY A 99 8.88 -1.31 19.97
N GLU A 100 8.89 -0.03 20.34
CA GLU A 100 8.02 0.53 21.42
C GLU A 100 6.80 1.28 20.86
N VAL A 101 6.56 1.21 19.54
CA VAL A 101 5.56 2.04 18.85
C VAL A 101 4.14 1.77 19.39
N TYR A 102 3.75 0.51 19.58
CA TYR A 102 2.44 0.16 20.13
C TYR A 102 2.29 0.56 21.60
N THR A 103 3.32 0.42 22.42
CA THR A 103 3.29 0.93 23.80
C THR A 103 3.07 2.44 23.86
N VAL A 104 3.79 3.20 23.02
CA VAL A 104 3.62 4.66 22.96
C VAL A 104 2.26 5.04 22.38
N LEU A 105 1.74 4.28 21.40
CA LEU A 105 0.39 4.45 20.87
C LEU A 105 -0.68 4.32 21.96
N GLY A 106 -0.65 3.21 22.71
CA GLY A 106 -1.57 2.96 23.82
C GLY A 106 -1.47 4.03 24.91
N ARG A 107 -0.25 4.41 25.32
CA ARG A 107 -0.05 5.48 26.31
C ARG A 107 -0.58 6.83 25.82
N THR A 108 -0.28 7.20 24.57
CA THR A 108 -0.74 8.45 23.97
C THR A 108 -2.26 8.51 23.92
N LEU A 109 -2.92 7.38 23.67
CA LEU A 109 -4.38 7.28 23.72
C LEU A 109 -4.91 7.38 25.16
N ALA A 110 -4.28 6.72 26.12
CA ALA A 110 -4.68 6.73 27.54
C ALA A 110 -4.53 8.11 28.19
N ASP A 111 -3.45 8.84 27.87
CA ASP A 111 -3.14 10.18 28.40
C ASP A 111 -4.17 11.25 27.95
N ARG A 112 -5.01 10.96 26.94
CA ARG A 112 -6.10 11.82 26.47
C ARG A 112 -7.35 11.62 27.33
N LEU A 113 -7.38 12.28 28.49
CA LEU A 113 -8.36 12.06 29.56
C LEU A 113 -9.79 12.60 29.31
N THR A 114 -10.07 13.24 28.17
CA THR A 114 -11.37 13.88 27.93
C THR A 114 -12.12 13.23 26.79
N GLY A 115 -13.13 12.43 27.11
CA GLY A 115 -14.06 11.86 26.15
C GLY A 115 -13.87 10.36 25.92
N ASP A 116 -14.46 9.85 24.84
CA ASP A 116 -14.48 8.42 24.55
C ASP A 116 -13.17 7.99 23.86
N ARG A 117 -12.66 6.82 24.21
CA ARG A 117 -11.35 6.33 23.77
C ARG A 117 -11.50 4.96 23.11
N PHE A 118 -11.04 4.86 21.87
CA PHE A 118 -11.17 3.66 21.05
C PHE A 118 -9.83 3.22 20.46
N LEU A 119 -9.57 1.92 20.49
CA LEU A 119 -8.51 1.29 19.71
C LEU A 119 -9.16 0.49 18.57
N LEU A 120 -8.84 0.86 17.33
CA LEU A 120 -9.22 0.11 16.14
C LEU A 120 -8.11 -0.88 15.81
N VAL A 121 -8.43 -2.16 15.86
CA VAL A 121 -7.50 -3.22 15.45
C VAL A 121 -7.94 -3.86 14.15
N ALA A 122 -6.98 -4.10 13.28
CA ALA A 122 -7.16 -4.95 12.12
C ALA A 122 -6.03 -5.98 12.14
N GLY A 123 -6.15 -7.08 12.88
CA GLY A 123 -5.03 -8.02 13.06
C GLY A 123 -5.45 -9.36 13.65
N GLY A 124 -4.71 -10.42 13.34
CA GLY A 124 -4.94 -11.75 13.89
C GLY A 124 -4.52 -11.83 15.37
N GLN A 125 -4.99 -12.86 16.08
CA GLN A 125 -4.61 -13.13 17.47
C GLN A 125 -3.13 -13.54 17.62
N ASP A 126 -2.44 -13.84 16.51
CA ASP A 126 -1.05 -14.31 16.49
C ASP A 126 -0.01 -13.18 16.56
N ASP A 127 -0.43 -11.92 16.65
CA ASP A 127 0.45 -10.75 16.77
C ASP A 127 0.62 -10.40 18.26
N GLU A 128 1.74 -10.84 18.85
CA GLU A 128 2.04 -10.67 20.29
C GLU A 128 2.06 -9.19 20.69
N ASP A 129 2.67 -8.32 19.88
CA ASP A 129 2.74 -6.89 20.17
C ASP A 129 1.34 -6.24 20.13
N LEU A 130 0.49 -6.68 19.20
CA LEU A 130 -0.90 -6.25 19.13
C LEU A 130 -1.73 -6.77 20.32
N ALA A 131 -1.50 -8.01 20.74
CA ALA A 131 -2.17 -8.60 21.89
C ALA A 131 -1.82 -7.85 23.19
N ASP A 132 -0.56 -7.50 23.39
CA ASP A 132 -0.09 -6.69 24.52
C ASP A 132 -0.74 -5.29 24.52
N LEU A 133 -0.87 -4.65 23.35
CA LEU A 133 -1.57 -3.38 23.21
C LEU A 133 -3.07 -3.50 23.55
N VAL A 134 -3.73 -4.57 23.09
CA VAL A 134 -5.14 -4.83 23.39
C VAL A 134 -5.34 -5.01 24.89
N GLY A 135 -4.48 -5.81 25.55
CA GLY A 135 -4.48 -5.98 27.00
C GLY A 135 -4.32 -4.65 27.75
N TYR A 136 -3.31 -3.86 27.36
CA TYR A 136 -3.09 -2.53 27.91
C TYR A 136 -4.30 -1.60 27.76
N CYS A 137 -4.94 -1.59 26.59
CA CYS A 137 -6.13 -0.77 26.36
C CYS A 137 -7.31 -1.19 27.24
N HIS A 138 -7.50 -2.48 27.48
CA HIS A 138 -8.52 -2.95 28.41
C HIS A 138 -8.24 -2.52 29.86
N ASP A 139 -6.98 -2.58 30.31
CA ASP A 139 -6.58 -2.13 31.65
C ASP A 139 -6.84 -0.62 31.86
N GLU A 140 -6.72 0.17 30.79
CA GLU A 140 -6.93 1.62 30.79
C GLU A 140 -8.38 2.05 30.51
N ASP A 141 -9.34 1.11 30.47
CA ASP A 141 -10.76 1.35 30.14
C ASP A 141 -10.95 2.01 28.76
N ILE A 142 -10.23 1.49 27.77
CA ILE A 142 -10.30 1.87 26.35
C ILE A 142 -11.07 0.79 25.61
N THR A 143 -12.03 1.20 24.78
CA THR A 143 -12.84 0.25 24.01
C THR A 143 -12.06 -0.22 22.79
N VAL A 144 -11.88 -1.53 22.65
CA VAL A 144 -11.19 -2.15 21.51
C VAL A 144 -12.21 -2.64 20.50
N LEU A 145 -12.06 -2.23 19.23
CA LEU A 145 -12.97 -2.55 18.13
C LEU A 145 -12.21 -3.24 16.99
N ASP A 146 -12.76 -4.33 16.45
CA ASP A 146 -12.21 -4.98 15.25
C ASP A 146 -12.72 -4.29 13.98
N LEU A 147 -11.81 -3.62 13.29
CA LEU A 147 -12.10 -2.89 12.06
C LEU A 147 -12.47 -3.81 10.89
N ARG A 148 -12.04 -5.07 10.90
CA ARG A 148 -12.38 -6.05 9.85
C ARG A 148 -13.81 -6.56 9.98
N ASP A 149 -14.30 -6.57 11.21
CA ASP A 149 -15.48 -7.29 11.63
C ASP A 149 -16.68 -6.36 11.89
N ALA A 150 -16.70 -5.20 11.23
CA ALA A 150 -17.69 -4.13 11.39
C ALA A 150 -17.67 -3.43 12.76
N LEU A 151 -16.46 -3.16 13.29
CA LEU A 151 -16.24 -2.51 14.59
C LEU A 151 -16.89 -3.29 15.74
N LYS A 152 -16.85 -4.63 15.69
CA LYS A 152 -17.26 -5.45 16.83
C LYS A 152 -16.33 -5.21 18.01
N GLN A 153 -16.92 -5.05 19.18
CA GLN A 153 -16.17 -4.93 20.42
C GLN A 153 -15.41 -6.23 20.71
N ILE A 154 -14.09 -6.12 20.85
CA ILE A 154 -13.23 -7.22 21.28
C ILE A 154 -13.27 -7.24 22.81
N THR A 155 -13.56 -8.41 23.36
CA THR A 155 -13.45 -8.67 24.80
C THR A 155 -12.29 -9.64 24.99
N PRO A 156 -11.39 -9.43 25.98
CA PRO A 156 -10.36 -10.42 26.25
C PRO A 156 -11.02 -11.76 26.58
N PRO A 157 -10.45 -12.90 26.15
CA PRO A 157 -10.91 -14.19 26.63
C PRO A 157 -10.87 -14.18 28.16
N GLU A 158 -11.96 -14.62 28.79
CA GLU A 158 -11.94 -14.80 30.25
C GLU A 158 -10.72 -15.66 30.59
N PRO A 159 -9.89 -15.27 31.58
CA PRO A 159 -8.77 -16.11 31.98
C PRO A 159 -9.35 -17.47 32.29
N GLU A 160 -8.91 -18.50 31.56
CA GLU A 160 -9.25 -19.88 31.90
C GLU A 160 -8.87 -20.02 33.36
N ALA A 161 -9.87 -20.16 34.22
CA ALA A 161 -9.62 -20.33 35.64
C ALA A 161 -8.67 -21.53 35.76
N ASP A 162 -7.45 -21.26 36.23
CA ASP A 162 -6.47 -22.27 36.58
C ASP A 162 -7.20 -23.30 37.45
N ASN A 163 -7.62 -24.40 36.84
CA ASN A 163 -8.18 -25.54 37.56
C ASN A 163 -7.00 -26.29 38.18
N ALA A 164 -6.40 -25.64 39.17
CA ALA A 164 -5.52 -26.27 40.13
C ALA A 164 -6.36 -26.73 41.34
N GLU A 165 -6.43 -28.05 41.43
CA GLU A 165 -6.56 -28.88 42.65
C GLU A 165 -7.95 -29.27 43.20
N GLU A 166 -8.10 -30.60 43.25
CA GLU A 166 -8.83 -31.44 44.21
C GLU A 166 -10.37 -31.39 44.18
N SER A 167 -11.08 -32.50 44.02
CA SER A 167 -11.00 -33.64 44.93
C SER A 167 -11.60 -34.93 44.36
N ALA A 168 -11.06 -36.05 44.84
CA ALA A 168 -11.48 -37.44 44.67
C ALA A 168 -12.99 -37.69 44.86
N ASP A 169 -13.55 -38.64 44.10
CA ASP A 169 -14.03 -39.88 44.70
C ASP A 169 -14.20 -41.03 43.69
N GLN A 170 -13.79 -42.22 44.14
CA GLN A 170 -13.95 -43.51 43.49
C GLN A 170 -15.40 -43.99 43.61
N VAL A 171 -16.00 -44.53 42.55
CA VAL A 171 -16.85 -45.73 42.67
C VAL A 171 -16.72 -46.59 41.40
N ASP A 172 -16.14 -47.78 41.61
CA ASP A 172 -16.20 -49.00 40.82
C ASP A 172 -17.64 -49.43 40.47
N GLU A 173 -17.92 -49.87 39.24
CA GLU A 173 -18.32 -51.28 39.00
C GLU A 173 -18.39 -51.63 37.50
N LYS A 174 -18.17 -52.92 37.25
CA LYS A 174 -17.68 -53.58 36.03
C LYS A 174 -18.87 -54.31 35.30
N PRO A 175 -18.70 -55.21 34.30
CA PRO A 175 -19.07 -54.98 32.89
C PRO A 175 -19.95 -56.10 32.24
N ALA A 176 -20.06 -56.03 30.89
CA ALA A 176 -20.15 -57.13 29.89
C ALA A 176 -21.52 -57.32 29.15
N PRO A 177 -21.59 -58.05 28.02
CA PRO A 177 -20.86 -57.90 26.73
C PRO A 177 -21.79 -58.16 25.49
N GLU A 178 -21.19 -58.48 24.32
CA GLU A 178 -21.75 -58.99 23.04
C GLU A 178 -22.13 -57.89 22.00
N GLU A 179 -21.74 -57.95 20.72
CA GLU A 179 -21.33 -59.08 19.90
C GLU A 179 -20.52 -58.61 18.66
N GLU A 180 -19.61 -59.49 18.22
CA GLU A 180 -18.72 -59.38 17.07
C GLU A 180 -19.46 -59.45 15.73
N ALA A 181 -18.93 -58.76 14.71
CA ALA A 181 -18.91 -59.26 13.33
C ALA A 181 -17.77 -58.59 12.56
N GLU A 182 -16.64 -59.29 12.50
CA GLU A 182 -15.60 -59.10 11.48
C GLU A 182 -16.12 -59.49 10.09
N ALA A 183 -15.67 -58.79 9.05
CA ALA A 183 -15.19 -59.42 7.82
C ALA A 183 -14.38 -58.43 6.97
N ASP A 184 -13.17 -58.86 6.66
CA ASP A 184 -12.10 -58.25 5.86
C ASP A 184 -12.48 -57.73 4.47
N GLU A 185 -11.69 -56.77 3.95
CA GLU A 185 -10.74 -56.95 2.83
C GLU A 185 -10.30 -55.59 2.23
N GLU A 186 -9.04 -55.20 2.47
CA GLU A 186 -8.24 -54.31 1.58
C GLU A 186 -7.72 -55.12 0.36
N PRO A 187 -6.99 -54.57 -0.65
CA PRO A 187 -6.76 -53.18 -1.08
C PRO A 187 -6.97 -53.01 -2.62
N CYS A 188 -6.95 -51.76 -3.15
CA CYS A 188 -6.57 -51.54 -4.56
C CYS A 188 -5.94 -50.14 -4.79
N GLU A 189 -4.76 -50.20 -5.36
CA GLU A 189 -3.93 -49.13 -5.91
C GLU A 189 -4.58 -48.40 -7.09
N GLY A 190 -4.09 -47.20 -7.40
CA GLY A 190 -4.09 -46.69 -8.78
C GLY A 190 -4.69 -45.30 -8.95
N GLY A 191 -3.82 -44.31 -9.13
CA GLY A 191 -4.22 -42.92 -9.32
C GLY A 191 -4.92 -42.63 -10.65
N THR A 192 -5.56 -41.47 -10.70
CA THR A 192 -5.52 -40.58 -11.85
C THR A 192 -5.79 -39.16 -11.37
N GLN A 193 -4.87 -38.27 -11.72
CA GLN A 193 -4.99 -36.84 -11.52
C GLN A 193 -6.19 -36.32 -12.31
N THR A 194 -7.22 -35.83 -11.63
CA THR A 194 -8.25 -35.00 -12.28
C THR A 194 -7.71 -33.57 -12.32
N LEU A 195 -7.04 -33.24 -13.43
CA LEU A 195 -6.76 -31.85 -13.81
C LEU A 195 -8.10 -31.10 -13.91
N VAL A 196 -8.39 -30.26 -12.93
CA VAL A 196 -9.44 -29.25 -13.04
C VAL A 196 -9.03 -28.31 -14.18
N PRO A 197 -9.83 -28.15 -15.25
CA PRO A 197 -9.53 -27.20 -16.30
C PRO A 197 -9.52 -25.78 -15.72
N LEU A 198 -8.45 -25.02 -15.97
CA LEU A 198 -8.43 -23.57 -15.78
C LEU A 198 -9.69 -22.98 -16.44
N PRO A 199 -10.48 -22.14 -15.73
CA PRO A 199 -11.60 -21.46 -16.36
C PRO A 199 -11.06 -20.59 -17.48
N GLN A 200 -11.55 -20.83 -18.71
CA GLN A 200 -11.32 -19.93 -19.83
C GLN A 200 -11.95 -18.57 -19.50
N PRO A 201 -11.27 -17.45 -19.79
CA PRO A 201 -11.81 -16.12 -19.51
C PRO A 201 -13.08 -15.91 -20.31
N GLN A 202 -14.19 -15.72 -19.60
CA GLN A 202 -15.44 -15.23 -20.18
C GLN A 202 -15.22 -13.78 -20.69
N PRO A 203 -15.90 -13.37 -21.75
CA PRO A 203 -15.84 -11.98 -22.22
C PRO A 203 -16.40 -11.05 -21.14
N ALA A 204 -15.61 -10.05 -20.73
CA ALA A 204 -15.96 -9.09 -19.69
C ALA A 204 -17.30 -8.40 -19.97
N ALA A 205 -18.20 -8.37 -18.99
CA ALA A 205 -19.53 -7.76 -19.12
C ALA A 205 -19.68 -6.47 -18.29
N THR A 206 -18.69 -6.11 -17.46
CA THR A 206 -18.69 -4.89 -16.62
C THR A 206 -17.33 -4.19 -16.65
N LEU A 207 -17.32 -2.87 -16.42
CA LEU A 207 -16.08 -2.07 -16.32
C LEU A 207 -15.17 -2.57 -15.19
N GLU A 208 -15.76 -3.10 -14.11
CA GLU A 208 -15.03 -3.69 -12.99
C GLU A 208 -14.26 -4.95 -13.39
N ASP A 209 -14.86 -5.80 -14.25
CA ASP A 209 -14.18 -6.97 -14.82
C ASP A 209 -13.00 -6.56 -15.71
N GLU A 210 -13.14 -5.47 -16.47
CA GLU A 210 -12.06 -4.94 -17.31
C GLU A 210 -10.89 -4.38 -16.48
N VAL A 211 -11.20 -3.72 -15.36
CA VAL A 211 -10.21 -3.23 -14.38
C VAL A 211 -9.44 -4.40 -13.77
N ALA A 212 -10.15 -5.45 -13.33
CA ALA A 212 -9.55 -6.66 -12.76
C ALA A 212 -8.66 -7.39 -13.79
N ALA A 213 -9.14 -7.55 -15.02
CA ALA A 213 -8.39 -8.16 -16.11
C ALA A 213 -7.14 -7.36 -16.50
N ALA A 214 -7.20 -6.03 -16.44
CA ALA A 214 -6.03 -5.16 -16.66
C ALA A 214 -5.01 -5.29 -15.50
N HIS A 215 -5.47 -5.33 -14.25
CA HIS A 215 -4.60 -5.52 -13.08
C HIS A 215 -3.86 -6.87 -13.11
N HIS A 216 -4.55 -7.94 -13.51
CA HIS A 216 -3.93 -9.27 -13.69
C HIS A 216 -2.87 -9.29 -14.80
N ARG A 217 -3.07 -8.56 -15.90
CA ARG A 217 -2.06 -8.45 -16.97
C ARG A 217 -0.78 -7.75 -16.50
N ILE A 218 -0.92 -6.67 -15.72
CA ILE A 218 0.22 -5.93 -15.16
C ILE A 218 1.04 -6.82 -14.21
N THR A 219 0.36 -7.57 -13.34
CA THR A 219 1.01 -8.41 -12.32
C THR A 219 1.63 -9.68 -12.88
N ALA A 220 1.11 -10.22 -13.99
CA ALA A 220 1.66 -11.39 -14.67
C ALA A 220 2.75 -11.07 -15.71
N ALA A 221 3.01 -9.80 -16.01
CA ALA A 221 3.95 -9.42 -17.03
C ALA A 221 5.42 -9.59 -16.58
N ASP A 222 6.21 -10.29 -17.40
CA ASP A 222 7.68 -10.36 -17.30
C ASP A 222 8.29 -9.54 -18.45
N PRO A 223 8.53 -8.22 -18.25
CA PRO A 223 8.94 -7.34 -19.33
C PRO A 223 10.38 -7.64 -19.78
N LYS A 224 10.52 -8.32 -20.92
CA LYS A 224 11.81 -8.51 -21.59
C LYS A 224 12.00 -7.48 -22.70
N GLY A 225 13.06 -6.69 -22.57
CA GLY A 225 13.43 -5.66 -23.53
C GLY A 225 12.47 -4.47 -23.58
N ILE A 226 12.78 -3.51 -24.45
CA ILE A 226 12.05 -2.24 -24.55
C ILE A 226 10.58 -2.46 -24.97
N GLN A 227 10.31 -3.45 -25.82
CA GLN A 227 8.94 -3.80 -26.24
C GLN A 227 8.10 -4.36 -25.08
N GLY A 228 8.68 -5.22 -24.23
CA GLY A 228 7.99 -5.72 -23.04
C GLY A 228 7.67 -4.62 -22.04
N VAL A 229 8.60 -3.67 -21.84
CA VAL A 229 8.36 -2.50 -20.97
C VAL A 229 7.25 -1.59 -21.51
N ILE A 230 7.20 -1.38 -22.84
CA ILE A 230 6.15 -0.57 -23.46
C ILE A 230 4.78 -1.26 -23.34
N ALA A 231 4.71 -2.58 -23.53
CA ALA A 231 3.46 -3.33 -23.33
C ALA A 231 2.95 -3.22 -21.88
N VAL A 232 3.84 -3.31 -20.89
CA VAL A 232 3.47 -3.09 -19.47
C VAL A 232 2.98 -1.66 -19.25
N LEU A 233 3.62 -0.65 -19.85
CA LEU A 233 3.16 0.74 -19.75
C LEU A 233 1.80 0.95 -20.43
N GLU A 234 1.50 0.25 -21.52
CA GLU A 234 0.17 0.23 -22.15
C GLU A 234 -0.89 -0.32 -21.20
N ASP A 235 -0.62 -1.47 -20.58
CA ASP A 235 -1.53 -2.11 -19.63
C ASP A 235 -1.75 -1.26 -18.38
N VAL A 236 -0.70 -0.64 -17.83
CA VAL A 236 -0.79 0.28 -16.68
C VAL A 236 -1.62 1.52 -17.03
N THR A 237 -1.36 2.13 -18.18
CA THR A 237 -2.10 3.32 -18.62
C THR A 237 -3.57 2.98 -18.88
N HIS A 238 -3.84 1.82 -19.47
CA HIS A 238 -5.20 1.35 -19.72
C HIS A 238 -5.95 1.07 -18.41
N HIS A 239 -5.29 0.45 -17.42
CA HIS A 239 -5.88 0.23 -16.10
C HIS A 239 -6.23 1.54 -15.40
N LEU A 240 -5.32 2.51 -15.35
CA LEU A 240 -5.58 3.82 -14.73
C LEU A 240 -6.75 4.54 -15.39
N ARG A 241 -6.83 4.45 -16.72
CA ARG A 241 -7.95 5.01 -17.50
C ARG A 241 -9.28 4.35 -17.13
N LEU A 242 -9.33 3.02 -17.09
CA LEU A 242 -10.54 2.27 -16.75
C LEU A 242 -10.98 2.55 -15.31
N VAL A 243 -10.06 2.70 -14.37
CA VAL A 243 -10.39 3.09 -12.98
C VAL A 243 -11.02 4.47 -12.94
N ASP A 244 -10.47 5.45 -13.66
CA ASP A 244 -11.04 6.81 -13.73
C ASP A 244 -12.41 6.83 -14.44
N GLU A 245 -12.59 6.05 -15.50
CA GLU A 245 -13.86 5.90 -16.22
C GLU A 245 -14.93 5.18 -15.36
N SER A 246 -14.54 4.13 -14.62
CA SER A 246 -15.40 3.41 -13.68
C SER A 246 -15.85 4.33 -12.54
N ASN A 247 -14.93 5.13 -11.98
CA ASN A 247 -15.26 6.11 -10.95
C ASN A 247 -16.20 7.20 -11.48
N ALA A 248 -16.01 7.65 -12.73
CA ALA A 248 -16.92 8.63 -13.33
C ALA A 248 -18.31 8.04 -13.59
N ALA A 249 -18.39 6.79 -14.03
CA ALA A 249 -19.64 6.06 -14.23
C ALA A 249 -20.41 5.86 -12.92
N ALA A 250 -19.72 5.44 -11.85
CA ALA A 250 -20.31 5.27 -10.52
C ALA A 250 -20.89 6.60 -9.97
N ASN A 251 -20.23 7.72 -10.28
CA ASN A 251 -20.64 9.05 -9.83
C ASN A 251 -21.57 9.81 -10.80
N LEU A 252 -22.05 9.16 -11.88
CA LEU A 252 -22.85 9.78 -12.95
C LEU A 252 -22.20 11.07 -13.52
N ALA A 253 -20.88 11.14 -13.51
CA ALA A 253 -20.10 12.30 -13.90
C ALA A 253 -19.44 12.10 -15.27
N ALA A 254 -19.05 13.20 -15.91
CA ALA A 254 -18.22 13.11 -17.10
C ALA A 254 -16.82 12.58 -16.74
N PRO A 255 -16.20 11.72 -17.57
CA PRO A 255 -14.88 11.19 -17.30
C PRO A 255 -13.85 12.32 -17.23
N ARG A 256 -13.19 12.42 -16.09
CA ARG A 256 -12.07 13.33 -15.83
C ARG A 256 -10.89 12.50 -15.37
N TYR A 257 -9.81 12.53 -16.14
CA TYR A 257 -8.61 11.79 -15.79
C TYR A 257 -7.85 12.51 -14.69
N ARG A 258 -7.39 11.74 -13.69
CA ARG A 258 -6.52 12.29 -12.65
C ARG A 258 -5.17 12.67 -13.26
N PRO A 259 -4.44 13.64 -12.67
CA PRO A 259 -3.13 14.07 -13.18
C PRO A 259 -2.12 12.92 -13.37
N ILE A 260 -2.25 11.84 -12.60
CA ILE A 260 -1.41 10.65 -12.73
C ILE A 260 -1.73 9.86 -14.01
N THR A 261 -3.01 9.73 -14.36
CA THR A 261 -3.49 9.07 -15.59
C THR A 261 -3.04 9.86 -16.81
N GLU A 262 -3.21 11.18 -16.81
CA GLU A 262 -2.74 12.06 -17.90
C GLU A 262 -1.22 11.97 -18.10
N ARG A 263 -0.45 11.99 -17.01
CA ARG A 263 1.02 11.83 -17.08
C ARG A 263 1.43 10.45 -17.56
N SER A 264 0.69 9.40 -17.22
CA SER A 264 0.97 8.04 -17.71
C SER A 264 0.73 7.92 -19.22
N ILE A 265 -0.34 8.55 -19.73
CA ILE A 265 -0.61 8.63 -21.18
C ILE A 265 0.54 9.36 -21.89
N GLN A 266 0.95 10.53 -21.39
CA GLN A 266 2.08 11.28 -21.97
C GLN A 266 3.40 10.49 -21.92
N GLY A 267 3.67 9.80 -20.80
CA GLY A 267 4.84 8.95 -20.64
C GLY A 267 4.86 7.76 -21.60
N LEU A 268 3.70 7.15 -21.83
CA LEU A 268 3.52 6.06 -22.80
C LEU A 268 3.72 6.54 -24.23
N GLU A 269 3.15 7.68 -24.61
CA GLU A 269 3.35 8.29 -25.93
C GLU A 269 4.83 8.62 -26.18
N TRP A 270 5.51 9.15 -25.17
CA TRP A 270 6.94 9.42 -25.22
C TRP A 270 7.78 8.13 -25.37
N ALA A 271 7.44 7.07 -24.63
CA ALA A 271 8.11 5.77 -24.74
C ALA A 271 7.92 5.13 -26.12
N LYS A 272 6.70 5.23 -26.69
CA LYS A 272 6.41 4.81 -28.06
C LYS A 272 7.21 5.63 -29.08
N ALA A 273 7.26 6.95 -28.92
CA ALA A 273 8.03 7.83 -29.81
C ALA A 273 9.53 7.49 -29.82
N LEU A 274 10.12 7.21 -28.64
CA LEU A 274 11.51 6.76 -28.51
C LEU A 274 11.76 5.41 -29.19
N GLN A 275 10.79 4.49 -29.14
CA GLN A 275 10.87 3.22 -29.86
C GLN A 275 10.86 3.44 -31.38
N TYR A 276 10.02 4.35 -31.89
CA TYR A 276 9.96 4.69 -33.31
C TYR A 276 11.22 5.42 -33.79
N ASP A 277 11.79 6.34 -33.01
CA ASP A 277 13.02 7.04 -33.36
C ASP A 277 14.27 6.15 -33.24
N GLY A 278 14.27 5.17 -32.33
CA GLY A 278 15.28 4.11 -32.27
C GLY A 278 15.16 3.06 -33.39
N LEU A 279 14.01 2.98 -34.06
CA LEU A 279 13.72 2.04 -35.16
C LEU A 279 13.74 2.66 -36.55
N LYS A 280 13.91 3.98 -36.71
CA LYS A 280 14.14 4.58 -38.04
C LYS A 280 15.39 3.94 -38.64
N PRO A 281 15.28 3.06 -39.66
CA PRO A 281 16.42 2.80 -40.51
C PRO A 281 16.72 4.15 -41.15
N VAL A 282 17.99 4.51 -41.23
CA VAL A 282 18.42 5.54 -42.16
C VAL A 282 18.10 5.00 -43.56
N THR A 283 16.87 5.23 -44.03
CA THR A 283 16.47 4.94 -45.40
C THR A 283 17.18 5.93 -46.29
N SER A 284 18.34 5.47 -46.76
CA SER A 284 19.01 5.89 -47.96
C SER A 284 18.09 5.68 -49.18
N ALA A 285 17.57 6.77 -49.76
CA ALA A 285 17.22 6.98 -51.18
C ALA A 285 16.77 8.45 -51.36
N ALA A 286 17.63 9.37 -51.86
CA ALA A 286 17.69 9.92 -53.25
C ALA A 286 16.41 10.73 -53.64
N GLU A 287 16.38 12.00 -54.07
CA GLU A 287 17.25 12.95 -54.83
C GLU A 287 16.62 14.40 -54.72
N PRO A 288 17.14 15.54 -55.28
CA PRO A 288 18.21 15.73 -56.27
C PRO A 288 19.33 16.73 -55.89
N GLU A 289 20.36 16.75 -56.74
CA GLU A 289 21.63 17.49 -56.65
C GLU A 289 21.51 19.02 -56.56
N GLU A 290 22.14 19.59 -55.53
CA GLU A 290 22.77 20.92 -55.58
C GLU A 290 24.14 20.86 -54.86
N PRO A 291 25.14 21.65 -55.30
CA PRO A 291 26.56 21.29 -55.18
C PRO A 291 27.11 21.42 -53.75
N GLN A 292 27.87 20.41 -53.36
CA GLN A 292 28.53 20.27 -52.04
C GLN A 292 29.43 21.46 -51.67
N PRO A 293 29.58 21.70 -50.35
CA PRO A 293 30.92 21.71 -49.79
C PRO A 293 31.06 20.75 -48.58
N ALA A 294 32.04 19.85 -48.72
CA ALA A 294 32.82 19.13 -47.70
C ALA A 294 32.13 18.44 -46.50
N LYS A 295 32.22 17.09 -46.52
CA LYS A 295 31.93 16.13 -45.45
C LYS A 295 32.45 16.57 -44.07
N ARG A 296 31.59 16.60 -43.04
CA ARG A 296 31.99 16.63 -41.62
C ARG A 296 31.96 15.21 -41.04
N SER A 297 33.12 14.73 -40.64
CA SER A 297 33.32 13.57 -39.78
C SER A 297 32.70 13.83 -38.40
N SER A 298 32.08 12.81 -37.81
CA SER A 298 31.61 12.82 -36.42
C SER A 298 32.81 12.73 -35.46
N GLY A 299 33.49 13.86 -35.26
CA GLY A 299 34.55 13.99 -34.25
C GLY A 299 33.98 13.88 -32.84
N LYS A 300 34.56 13.01 -32.01
CA LYS A 300 34.28 12.95 -30.57
C LYS A 300 34.53 14.33 -29.96
N VAL A 301 33.51 15.01 -29.47
CA VAL A 301 33.68 16.29 -28.77
C VAL A 301 34.31 16.02 -27.39
N ARG A 302 35.54 16.49 -27.17
CA ARG A 302 36.20 16.48 -25.86
C ARG A 302 35.77 17.70 -25.05
N LYS A 303 35.72 17.61 -23.73
CA LYS A 303 35.39 18.74 -22.85
C LYS A 303 36.63 19.17 -22.09
N GLU A 304 36.89 20.47 -22.04
CA GLU A 304 37.96 21.09 -21.25
C GLU A 304 37.34 21.92 -20.13
N TRP A 305 38.02 22.01 -18.99
CA TRP A 305 37.67 22.92 -17.90
C TRP A 305 38.73 24.00 -17.73
N PHE A 306 38.32 25.18 -17.26
CA PHE A 306 39.24 26.29 -17.05
C PHE A 306 39.93 26.16 -15.69
N ASN A 307 41.26 26.00 -15.70
CA ASN A 307 42.07 25.95 -14.49
C ASN A 307 42.52 27.37 -14.11
N PRO A 308 41.99 27.96 -13.02
CA PRO A 308 42.29 29.34 -12.63
C PRO A 308 43.73 29.51 -12.12
N GLU A 309 44.40 28.45 -11.68
CA GLU A 309 45.80 28.52 -11.19
C GLU A 309 46.81 28.60 -12.34
N THR A 310 46.48 28.02 -13.49
CA THR A 310 47.35 27.99 -14.67
C THR A 310 46.85 28.90 -15.81
N GLU A 311 45.71 29.56 -15.60
CA GLU A 311 44.98 30.39 -16.57
C GLU A 311 44.78 29.70 -17.94
N ARG A 312 44.63 28.37 -17.93
CA ARG A 312 44.58 27.54 -19.13
C ARG A 312 43.43 26.55 -19.08
N TRP A 313 42.98 26.17 -20.27
CA TRP A 313 41.98 25.14 -20.45
C TRP A 313 42.65 23.77 -20.46
N GLU A 314 42.18 22.87 -19.60
CA GLU A 314 42.74 21.54 -19.43
C GLU A 314 41.68 20.46 -19.69
N PRO A 315 42.06 19.27 -20.19
CA PRO A 315 41.11 18.21 -20.49
C PRO A 315 40.41 17.72 -19.22
N LEU A 316 39.07 17.65 -19.26
CA LEU A 316 38.26 17.25 -18.12
C LEU A 316 38.43 15.75 -17.85
N ARG A 317 39.10 15.42 -16.74
CA ARG A 317 39.22 14.04 -16.23
C ARG A 317 38.24 13.83 -15.08
N GLY A 318 37.08 13.23 -15.36
CA GLY A 318 36.06 12.92 -14.36
C GLY A 318 34.93 13.95 -14.25
N ARG A 319 34.19 13.93 -13.13
CA ARG A 319 33.00 14.77 -12.91
C ARG A 319 33.43 16.18 -12.48
N PRO A 320 32.93 17.26 -13.11
CA PRO A 320 33.34 18.62 -12.78
C PRO A 320 32.88 19.03 -11.37
N ARG A 321 33.74 19.77 -10.66
CA ARG A 321 33.41 20.38 -9.37
C ARG A 321 32.42 21.54 -9.57
N LYS A 322 31.57 21.80 -8.58
CA LYS A 322 30.54 22.85 -8.64
C LYS A 322 31.24 24.23 -8.77
N GLY A 323 30.87 25.01 -9.79
CA GLY A 323 31.41 26.35 -10.03
C GLY A 323 32.58 26.46 -11.03
N VAL A 324 32.88 25.40 -11.78
CA VAL A 324 33.96 25.38 -12.78
C VAL A 324 33.42 25.63 -14.20
N GLU A 325 34.08 26.51 -14.97
CA GLU A 325 33.75 26.76 -16.38
C GLU A 325 34.22 25.62 -17.28
N ILE A 326 33.35 25.17 -18.20
CA ILE A 326 33.60 24.03 -19.10
C ILE A 326 33.27 24.44 -20.53
N ARG A 327 34.15 24.10 -21.49
CA ARG A 327 33.89 24.30 -22.92
C ARG A 327 34.01 22.99 -23.72
N PRO A 328 33.17 22.80 -24.75
CA PRO A 328 33.36 21.73 -25.72
C PRO A 328 34.45 22.09 -26.72
N VAL A 329 35.33 21.14 -27.02
CA VAL A 329 36.38 21.25 -28.04
C VAL A 329 36.25 20.06 -28.99
N ALA A 330 36.23 20.33 -30.29
CA ALA A 330 36.26 19.26 -31.29
C ALA A 330 37.61 18.53 -31.18
N ALA A 331 37.58 17.20 -30.99
CA ALA A 331 38.81 16.40 -30.94
C ALA A 331 39.38 16.15 -32.33
#